data_AF-A0A1N7N106-F1
#
_entry.id   AF-A0A1N7N106-F1
#
_cell.length_a   1.000
_cell.length_b   1.000
_cell.length_c   1.000
_cell.angle_alpha   90.00
_cell.angle_beta   90.00
_cell.angle_gamma   90.00
#
_symmetry.space_group_name_H-M   'P 1'
#
loop_
_entity.id
_entity.type
_entity.pdbx_description
1 polymer ?
#
loop_
_entity_poly.entity_id
_entity_poly.type
_entity_poly.pdbx_seq_one_letter_code
_entity_poly.pdbx_strand_id
1 'polypeptide(L)'
;MSESSSTPSPIFGSRSDDDNDLTEGLDLGFDGAEDLLRVWRQGLRPDPNLTVSEWADAHRWLGSRASAEPGRYRTARTPYLRAIMDALSPGHPAQRISFMKAAQVGATEAGNNWIGFVIHHAPGPMLAVLPTVEMAKRSSRGRLDPLIADMPTASTGSRRSATTARSRARIPAWRR
;
A
#
# COMPACT_ATOMS: atom_id res chain seq x y z
N MET A 1 33.97 50.56 27.94
CA MET A 1 34.57 49.28 27.50
C MET A 1 33.93 48.15 28.30
N SER A 2 32.82 47.61 27.80
CA SER A 2 32.19 46.39 28.31
C SER A 2 31.39 45.82 27.14
N GLU A 3 32.00 44.90 26.41
CA GLU A 3 31.34 44.22 25.29
C GLU A 3 30.70 42.94 25.80
N SER A 4 29.38 42.91 25.73
CA SER A 4 28.54 41.74 25.96
C SER A 4 28.64 40.83 24.73
N SER A 5 29.34 39.71 24.82
CA SER A 5 29.37 38.72 23.74
C SER A 5 28.14 37.81 23.81
N SER A 6 27.13 38.11 22.98
CA SER A 6 26.01 37.21 22.70
C SER A 6 26.47 36.04 21.83
N THR A 7 26.24 34.82 22.30
CA THR A 7 26.44 33.58 21.53
C THR A 7 25.33 33.40 20.49
N PRO A 8 25.61 33.26 19.19
CA PRO A 8 24.62 32.81 18.23
C PRO A 8 24.56 31.27 18.20
N SER A 9 23.37 30.71 18.34
CA SER A 9 23.13 29.28 18.11
C SER A 9 23.23 28.94 16.62
N PRO A 10 23.90 27.86 16.20
CA PRO A 10 23.82 27.41 14.82
C PRO A 10 22.58 26.53 14.62
N ILE A 11 21.72 27.00 13.74
CA ILE A 11 20.61 26.26 13.12
C ILE A 11 21.18 25.29 12.07
N PHE A 12 20.64 24.07 12.06
CA PHE A 12 20.53 23.12 10.93
C PHE A 12 21.55 23.30 9.79
N GLY A 13 22.70 22.65 9.93
CA GLY A 13 23.53 22.26 8.79
C GLY A 13 23.16 20.83 8.38
N SER A 14 22.76 20.65 7.13
CA SER A 14 22.48 19.35 6.50
C SER A 14 23.68 18.41 6.67
N ARG A 15 23.58 17.45 7.59
CA ARG A 15 24.52 16.32 7.66
C ARG A 15 24.11 15.36 6.54
N SER A 16 24.91 15.34 5.49
CA SER A 16 24.92 14.27 4.49
C SER A 16 25.03 12.92 5.21
N ASP A 17 24.01 12.08 5.01
CA ASP A 17 23.78 10.77 5.63
C ASP A 17 24.78 9.70 5.14
N ASP A 18 26.10 9.90 5.29
CA ASP A 18 27.03 8.97 4.63
C ASP A 18 28.37 8.70 5.32
N ASP A 19 28.46 8.79 6.66
CA ASP A 19 29.66 8.27 7.38
C ASP A 19 29.39 8.15 8.89
N ASN A 20 28.55 7.19 9.28
CA ASN A 20 28.66 6.64 10.62
C ASN A 20 28.63 5.12 10.46
N ASP A 21 29.82 4.56 10.26
CA ASP A 21 30.00 3.12 10.22
C ASP A 21 29.73 2.57 11.62
N LEU A 22 28.47 2.18 11.86
CA LEU A 22 28.01 1.59 13.12
C LEU A 22 28.68 0.23 13.42
N THR A 23 29.59 -0.23 12.56
CA THR A 23 30.44 -1.40 12.77
C THR A 23 31.77 -1.08 13.45
N GLU A 24 32.11 0.21 13.65
CA GLU A 24 33.29 0.62 14.43
C GLU A 24 33.23 0.02 15.85
N GLY A 25 34.07 -0.99 16.10
CA GLY A 25 34.20 -1.66 17.40
C GLY A 25 33.30 -2.89 17.61
N LEU A 26 32.51 -3.31 16.62
CA LEU A 26 31.84 -4.61 16.64
C LEU A 26 32.80 -5.66 16.08
N ASP A 27 33.23 -6.62 16.90
CA ASP A 27 33.97 -7.79 16.44
C ASP A 27 33.02 -8.73 15.67
N LEU A 28 32.78 -8.39 14.40
CA LEU A 28 31.94 -9.13 13.46
C LEU A 28 32.69 -10.36 12.90
N GLY A 29 33.57 -10.98 13.69
CA GLY A 29 34.50 -12.05 13.29
C GLY A 29 33.87 -13.39 12.91
N PHE A 30 32.57 -13.44 12.60
CA PHE A 30 31.89 -14.64 12.11
C PHE A 30 31.34 -14.44 10.69
N ASP A 31 31.43 -15.50 9.90
CA ASP A 31 30.92 -15.54 8.53
C ASP A 31 29.39 -15.30 8.51
N GLY A 32 28.94 -14.28 7.75
CA GLY A 32 27.53 -13.89 7.66
C GLY A 32 27.10 -12.66 8.49
N ALA A 33 28.02 -12.02 9.23
CA ALA A 33 27.72 -10.81 10.00
C ALA A 33 27.15 -9.65 9.14
N GLU A 34 27.72 -9.44 7.95
CA GLU A 34 27.23 -8.44 6.99
C GLU A 34 25.82 -8.72 6.48
N ASP A 35 25.47 -10.00 6.27
CA ASP A 35 24.14 -10.39 5.82
C ASP A 35 23.10 -10.20 6.92
N LEU A 36 23.45 -10.49 8.17
CA LEU A 36 22.60 -10.17 9.32
C LEU A 36 22.37 -8.67 9.45
N LEU A 37 23.41 -7.85 9.34
CA LEU A 37 23.27 -6.39 9.37
C LEU A 37 22.44 -5.87 8.19
N ARG A 38 22.60 -6.43 7.00
CA ARG A 38 21.78 -6.09 5.82
C ARG A 38 20.30 -6.36 6.06
N VAL A 39 19.95 -7.57 6.51
CA VAL A 39 18.56 -7.96 6.79
C VAL A 39 17.99 -7.15 7.95
N TRP A 40 18.79 -6.89 8.99
CA TRP A 40 18.37 -6.08 10.13
C TRP A 40 18.10 -4.62 9.73
N ARG A 41 19.00 -3.99 8.95
CA ARG A 41 18.78 -2.66 8.37
C ARG A 41 17.56 -2.60 7.47
N GLN A 42 17.31 -3.65 6.68
CA GLN A 42 16.10 -3.76 5.86
C GLN A 42 14.83 -3.85 6.71
N GLY A 43 14.85 -4.62 7.80
CA GLY A 43 13.71 -4.77 8.70
C GLY A 43 13.40 -3.55 9.57
N LEU A 44 14.41 -2.73 9.88
CA LEU A 44 14.24 -1.47 10.62
C LEU A 44 13.69 -0.33 9.75
N ARG A 45 13.77 -0.46 8.42
CA ARG A 45 13.29 0.59 7.51
C ARG A 45 11.75 0.65 7.60
N PRO A 46 11.17 1.79 8.02
CA PRO A 46 9.71 1.91 8.03
C PRO A 46 9.15 1.81 6.62
N ASP A 47 7.95 1.26 6.50
CA ASP A 47 7.23 1.23 5.24
C ASP A 47 7.03 2.65 4.71
N PRO A 48 7.17 2.87 3.39
CA PRO A 48 7.02 4.19 2.81
C PRO A 48 5.59 4.71 3.04
N ASN A 49 5.48 5.96 3.49
CA ASN A 49 4.19 6.62 3.67
C ASN A 49 3.61 7.03 2.31
N LEU A 50 2.98 6.07 1.63
CA LEU A 50 2.36 6.26 0.31
C LEU A 50 0.86 6.49 0.46
N THR A 51 0.33 7.40 -0.34
CA THR A 51 -1.12 7.45 -0.62
C THR A 51 -1.53 6.29 -1.53
N VAL A 52 -2.83 6.01 -1.58
CA VAL A 52 -3.39 4.98 -2.48
C VAL A 52 -3.07 5.30 -3.95
N SER A 53 -3.06 6.58 -4.35
CA SER A 53 -2.77 6.96 -5.74
C SER A 53 -1.30 6.74 -6.10
N GLU A 54 -0.38 7.12 -5.23
CA GLU A 54 1.06 6.90 -5.39
C GLU A 54 1.40 5.42 -5.36
N TRP A 55 0.78 4.66 -4.46
CA TRP A 55 0.94 3.22 -4.43
C TRP A 55 0.45 2.57 -5.71
N ALA A 56 -0.70 3.00 -6.25
CA ALA A 56 -1.23 2.47 -7.50
C ALA A 56 -0.28 2.78 -8.65
N ASP A 57 0.22 4.02 -8.74
CA ASP A 57 1.23 4.39 -9.73
C ASP A 57 2.52 3.59 -9.56
N ALA A 58 2.90 3.16 -8.35
CA ALA A 58 4.10 2.37 -8.09
C ALA A 58 3.94 0.86 -8.38
N HIS A 59 2.84 0.25 -7.95
CA HIS A 59 2.72 -1.21 -7.84
C HIS A 59 1.66 -1.82 -8.75
N ARG A 60 0.70 -1.02 -9.25
CA ARG A 60 -0.45 -1.54 -9.97
C ARG A 60 -0.10 -1.78 -11.43
N TRP A 61 -0.29 -3.03 -11.86
CA TRP A 61 -0.20 -3.44 -13.26
C TRP A 61 -1.59 -3.82 -13.79
N LEU A 62 -1.90 -3.38 -15.00
CA LEU A 62 -3.12 -3.70 -15.70
C LEU A 62 -2.83 -4.75 -16.77
N GLY A 63 -3.33 -5.96 -16.56
CA GLY A 63 -3.26 -7.03 -17.56
C GLY A 63 -4.10 -6.72 -18.82
N SER A 64 -3.68 -7.27 -19.95
CA SER A 64 -4.34 -7.07 -21.25
C SER A 64 -5.77 -7.60 -21.34
N ARG A 65 -6.14 -8.51 -20.43
CA ARG A 65 -7.50 -9.04 -20.33
C ARG A 65 -8.48 -8.08 -19.65
N ALA A 66 -7.98 -7.19 -18.80
CA ALA A 66 -8.80 -6.29 -17.95
C ALA A 66 -8.74 -4.82 -18.40
N SER A 67 -7.77 -4.45 -19.24
CA SER A 67 -7.57 -3.08 -19.71
C SER A 67 -7.31 -3.02 -21.21
N ALA A 68 -7.90 -2.02 -21.87
CA ALA A 68 -7.63 -1.68 -23.27
C ALA A 68 -6.20 -1.14 -23.47
N GLU A 69 -5.61 -0.58 -22.42
CA GLU A 69 -4.20 -0.17 -22.38
C GLU A 69 -3.49 -1.02 -21.32
N PRO A 70 -2.87 -2.13 -21.72
CA PRO A 70 -2.09 -2.96 -20.81
C PRO A 70 -0.86 -2.19 -20.33
N GLY A 71 -0.45 -2.44 -19.10
CA GLY A 71 0.76 -1.86 -18.52
C GLY A 71 0.54 -1.24 -17.15
N ARG A 72 1.51 -0.43 -16.72
CA ARG A 72 1.49 0.23 -15.42
C ARG A 72 0.29 1.19 -15.32
N TYR A 73 -0.43 1.12 -14.19
CA TYR A 73 -1.48 2.08 -13.90
C TYR A 73 -0.88 3.50 -13.82
N ARG A 74 -1.61 4.48 -14.35
CA ARG A 74 -1.18 5.88 -14.35
C ARG A 74 -2.33 6.77 -13.92
N THR A 75 -2.25 7.29 -12.71
CA THR A 75 -3.22 8.26 -12.15
C THR A 75 -3.32 9.50 -13.05
N ALA A 76 -2.23 9.86 -13.76
CA ALA A 76 -2.24 10.92 -14.76
C ALA A 76 -3.29 10.74 -15.88
N ARG A 77 -3.73 9.51 -16.19
CA ARG A 77 -4.80 9.24 -17.16
C ARG A 77 -6.19 9.56 -16.62
N THR A 78 -6.35 9.57 -15.30
CA THR A 78 -7.61 9.81 -14.59
C THR A 78 -7.34 10.76 -13.41
N PRO A 79 -6.91 12.00 -13.66
CA PRO A 79 -6.41 12.89 -12.62
C PRO A 79 -7.47 13.23 -11.57
N TYR A 80 -8.74 13.22 -11.97
CA TYR A 80 -9.88 13.44 -11.09
C TYR A 80 -10.10 12.32 -10.05
N LEU A 81 -9.50 11.13 -10.22
CA LEU A 81 -9.56 10.05 -9.23
C LEU A 81 -8.49 10.20 -8.14
N ARG A 82 -7.46 11.03 -8.34
CA ARG A 82 -6.35 11.20 -7.38
C ARG A 82 -6.87 11.60 -6.01
N ALA A 83 -7.59 12.71 -5.93
CA ALA A 83 -8.11 13.22 -4.66
C ALA A 83 -9.02 12.21 -3.94
N ILE A 84 -9.78 11.41 -4.69
CA ILE A 84 -10.64 10.36 -4.12
C ILE A 84 -9.78 9.23 -3.53
N MET A 85 -8.75 8.78 -4.24
CA MET A 85 -7.81 7.76 -3.76
C MET A 85 -7.00 8.26 -2.55
N ASP A 86 -6.53 9.51 -2.59
CA ASP A 86 -5.77 10.10 -1.49
C ASP A 86 -6.64 10.24 -0.24
N ALA A 87 -7.91 10.62 -0.40
CA ALA A 87 -8.86 10.64 0.70
C ALA A 87 -9.12 9.25 1.32
N LEU A 88 -9.00 8.17 0.53
CA LEU A 88 -9.11 6.78 1.02
C LEU A 88 -7.85 6.28 1.75
N SER A 89 -6.77 7.08 1.77
CA SER A 89 -5.49 6.68 2.38
C SER A 89 -5.55 6.78 3.92
N PRO A 90 -4.81 5.94 4.67
CA PRO A 90 -4.86 5.92 6.13
C PRO A 90 -4.52 7.24 6.82
N GLY A 91 -3.70 8.08 6.18
CA GLY A 91 -3.34 9.40 6.70
C GLY A 91 -4.45 10.45 6.60
N HIS A 92 -5.55 10.16 5.89
CA HIS A 92 -6.64 11.09 5.75
C HIS A 92 -7.62 10.99 6.95
N PRO A 93 -8.08 12.10 7.54
CA PRO A 93 -8.91 12.07 8.74
C PRO A 93 -10.34 11.55 8.53
N ALA A 94 -10.80 11.43 7.28
CA ALA A 94 -12.17 10.99 6.99
C ALA A 94 -12.36 9.49 7.19
N GLN A 95 -13.29 9.13 8.07
CA GLN A 95 -13.71 7.73 8.30
C GLN A 95 -14.76 7.22 7.30
N ARG A 96 -15.51 8.15 6.68
CA ARG A 96 -16.55 7.84 5.69
C ARG A 96 -16.38 8.75 4.50
N ILE A 97 -16.32 8.14 3.32
CA ILE A 97 -16.18 8.84 2.05
C ILE A 97 -17.35 8.44 1.17
N SER A 98 -18.03 9.44 0.63
CA SER A 98 -19.16 9.26 -0.27
C SER A 98 -19.01 10.28 -1.39
N PHE A 99 -19.09 9.82 -2.63
CA PHE A 99 -18.96 10.69 -3.79
C PHE A 99 -20.00 10.35 -4.84
N MET A 100 -20.57 11.38 -5.45
CA MET A 100 -21.44 11.25 -6.60
C MET A 100 -20.56 11.21 -7.86
N LYS A 101 -20.86 10.28 -8.77
CA LYS A 101 -20.09 10.11 -10.00
C LYS A 101 -20.98 9.90 -11.21
N ALA A 102 -20.47 10.26 -12.38
CA ALA A 102 -21.04 9.82 -13.64
C ALA A 102 -20.76 8.32 -13.90
N ALA A 103 -21.37 7.77 -14.95
CA ALA A 103 -21.06 6.42 -15.42
C ALA A 103 -19.64 6.37 -16.02
N GLN A 104 -18.99 5.21 -15.95
CA GLN A 104 -17.71 4.91 -16.62
C GLN A 104 -16.50 5.81 -16.31
N VAL A 105 -16.52 6.58 -15.22
CA VAL A 105 -15.39 7.43 -14.81
C VAL A 105 -14.24 6.68 -14.09
N GLY A 106 -14.19 5.35 -14.13
CA GLY A 106 -13.09 4.60 -13.51
C GLY A 106 -13.15 4.47 -11.98
N ALA A 107 -14.28 4.81 -11.34
CA ALA A 107 -14.45 4.68 -9.88
C ALA A 107 -14.23 3.26 -9.35
N THR A 108 -14.54 2.23 -10.14
CA THR A 108 -14.25 0.84 -9.74
C THR A 108 -12.76 0.58 -9.67
N GLU A 109 -11.96 1.19 -10.55
CA GLU A 109 -10.49 1.06 -10.47
C GLU A 109 -9.92 1.76 -9.25
N ALA A 110 -10.44 2.94 -8.89
CA ALA A 110 -10.06 3.59 -7.63
C ALA A 110 -10.37 2.71 -6.40
N GLY A 111 -11.55 2.07 -6.35
CA GLY A 111 -11.89 1.13 -5.29
C GLY A 111 -10.99 -0.12 -5.27
N ASN A 112 -10.67 -0.66 -6.44
CA ASN A 112 -9.74 -1.78 -6.56
C ASN A 112 -8.31 -1.37 -6.16
N ASN A 113 -7.87 -0.14 -6.45
CA ASN A 113 -6.59 0.41 -6.01
C ASN A 113 -6.51 0.46 -4.49
N TRP A 114 -7.58 0.93 -3.86
CA TRP A 114 -7.67 0.96 -2.40
C TRP A 114 -7.63 -0.44 -1.76
N ILE A 115 -8.37 -1.42 -2.30
CA ILE A 115 -8.31 -2.81 -1.83
C ILE A 115 -6.88 -3.36 -1.95
N GLY A 116 -6.23 -3.15 -3.10
CA GLY A 116 -4.85 -3.59 -3.31
C GLY A 116 -3.86 -2.93 -2.34
N PHE A 117 -4.03 -1.63 -2.09
CA PHE A 117 -3.23 -0.88 -1.11
C PHE A 117 -3.35 -1.48 0.29
N VAL A 118 -4.58 -1.79 0.73
CA VAL A 118 -4.84 -2.40 2.04
C VAL A 118 -4.22 -3.78 2.15
N ILE A 119 -4.37 -4.62 1.12
CA ILE A 119 -3.76 -5.96 1.08
C ILE A 119 -2.24 -5.86 1.19
N HIS A 120 -1.62 -4.86 0.56
CA HIS A 120 -0.17 -4.70 0.55
C HIS A 120 0.38 -4.22 1.91
N HIS A 121 -0.23 -3.21 2.53
CA HIS A 121 0.33 -2.57 3.74
C HIS A 121 -0.22 -3.13 5.04
N ALA A 122 -1.49 -3.53 5.09
CA ALA A 122 -2.15 -3.95 6.32
C ALA A 122 -3.19 -5.05 6.00
N PRO A 123 -2.74 -6.28 5.70
CA PRO A 123 -3.64 -7.37 5.38
C PRO A 123 -4.52 -7.69 6.60
N GLY A 124 -5.77 -7.25 6.52
CA GLY A 124 -6.79 -7.43 7.54
C GLY A 124 -8.15 -7.73 6.92
N PRO A 125 -9.16 -8.06 7.73
CA PRO A 125 -10.51 -8.34 7.23
C PRO A 125 -11.09 -7.08 6.56
N MET A 126 -11.33 -7.17 5.25
CA MET A 126 -11.96 -6.12 4.43
C MET A 126 -13.19 -6.67 3.72
N LEU A 127 -14.29 -5.92 3.72
CA LEU A 127 -15.54 -6.31 3.06
C LEU A 127 -15.89 -5.34 1.92
N ALA A 128 -15.92 -5.84 0.69
CA ALA A 128 -16.46 -5.13 -0.46
C ALA A 128 -17.88 -5.63 -0.76
N VAL A 129 -18.86 -4.71 -0.77
CA VAL A 129 -20.27 -5.03 -1.01
C VAL A 129 -20.69 -4.50 -2.39
N LEU A 130 -21.35 -5.34 -3.17
CA LEU A 130 -21.93 -4.99 -4.47
C LEU A 130 -23.43 -5.28 -4.48
N PRO A 131 -24.22 -4.67 -5.38
CA PRO A 131 -25.68 -4.78 -5.37
C PRO A 131 -26.22 -6.21 -5.52
N THR A 132 -25.49 -7.10 -6.21
CA THR A 132 -25.91 -8.49 -6.44
C THR A 132 -24.75 -9.46 -6.26
N VAL A 133 -25.07 -10.70 -5.91
CA VAL A 133 -24.10 -11.79 -5.73
C VAL A 133 -23.32 -12.09 -7.02
N GLU A 134 -23.97 -12.04 -8.18
CA GLU A 134 -23.30 -12.30 -9.45
C GLU A 134 -22.30 -11.18 -9.82
N MET A 135 -22.64 -9.92 -9.52
CA MET A 135 -21.67 -8.81 -9.66
C MET A 135 -20.49 -8.97 -8.70
N ALA A 136 -20.74 -9.43 -7.47
CA ALA A 136 -19.68 -9.72 -6.50
C ALA A 136 -18.73 -10.82 -7.01
N LYS A 137 -19.28 -11.96 -7.46
CA LYS A 137 -18.48 -13.07 -8.03
C LYS A 137 -17.66 -12.63 -9.25
N ARG A 138 -18.26 -11.85 -10.16
CA ARG A 138 -17.57 -11.32 -11.34
C ARG A 138 -16.43 -10.37 -10.95
N SER A 139 -16.68 -9.48 -9.99
CA SER A 139 -15.67 -8.50 -9.56
C SER A 139 -14.50 -9.17 -8.84
N SER A 140 -14.78 -10.14 -7.98
CA SER A 140 -13.75 -10.95 -7.31
C SER A 140 -12.90 -11.70 -8.32
N ARG A 141 -13.50 -12.60 -9.12
CA ARG A 141 -12.74 -13.49 -10.02
C ARG A 141 -12.15 -12.77 -11.24
N GLY A 142 -12.87 -11.78 -11.75
CA GLY A 142 -12.52 -11.12 -13.00
C GLY A 142 -11.61 -9.90 -12.82
N ARG A 143 -11.52 -9.33 -11.61
CA ARG A 143 -10.76 -8.09 -11.38
C ARG A 143 -9.83 -8.19 -10.18
N LEU A 144 -10.30 -8.63 -9.01
CA LEU A 144 -9.47 -8.69 -7.81
C LEU A 144 -8.42 -9.81 -7.85
N ASP A 145 -8.79 -11.02 -8.28
CA ASP A 145 -7.82 -12.12 -8.35
C ASP A 145 -6.69 -11.83 -9.35
N PRO A 146 -6.96 -11.35 -10.58
CA PRO A 146 -5.89 -10.96 -11.51
C PRO A 146 -5.04 -9.80 -11.00
N LEU A 147 -5.66 -8.82 -10.34
CA LEU A 147 -4.96 -7.69 -9.73
C LEU A 147 -3.93 -8.17 -8.70
N ILE A 148 -4.29 -9.13 -7.84
CA ILE A 148 -3.36 -9.69 -6.85
C ILE A 148 -2.26 -10.50 -7.52
N ALA A 149 -2.58 -11.25 -8.58
CA ALA A 149 -1.60 -12.06 -9.31
C ALA A 149 -0.59 -11.21 -10.10
N ASP A 150 -1.03 -10.10 -10.68
CA ASP A 150 -0.22 -9.23 -11.54
C ASP A 150 0.66 -8.25 -10.73
N MET A 151 0.50 -8.16 -9.40
CA MET A 151 1.30 -7.28 -8.55
C MET A 151 2.72 -7.86 -8.32
N PRO A 152 3.80 -7.12 -8.66
CA PRO A 152 5.19 -7.63 -8.59
C PRO A 152 5.67 -8.06 -7.21
N THR A 153 5.09 -7.51 -6.13
CA THR A 153 5.63 -7.63 -4.75
C THR A 153 4.88 -8.63 -3.87
N ALA A 154 3.80 -9.26 -4.36
CA ALA A 154 3.00 -10.19 -3.55
C ALA A 154 3.74 -11.49 -3.15
N SER A 155 4.93 -11.74 -3.70
CA SER A 155 5.69 -12.97 -3.49
C SER A 155 6.61 -12.98 -2.26
N THR A 156 7.01 -11.82 -1.72
CA THR A 156 8.11 -11.78 -0.71
C THR A 156 7.65 -11.62 0.74
N GLY A 157 6.50 -11.00 1.03
CA GLY A 157 6.11 -10.69 2.43
C GLY A 157 4.79 -11.29 2.94
N SER A 158 3.82 -11.61 2.07
CA SER A 158 2.42 -11.84 2.48
C SER A 158 2.03 -13.30 2.73
N ARG A 159 2.96 -14.27 2.72
CA ARG A 159 2.64 -15.70 2.92
C ARG A 159 2.27 -16.08 4.36
N ARG A 160 2.18 -15.14 5.30
CA ARG A 160 1.71 -15.40 6.65
C ARG A 160 0.27 -14.89 6.74
N SER A 161 -0.68 -15.81 6.94
CA SER A 161 -2.11 -15.55 7.14
C SER A 161 -3.03 -15.61 5.91
N ALA A 162 -2.86 -16.62 5.05
CA ALA A 162 -3.96 -17.13 4.24
C ALA A 162 -4.63 -18.33 4.95
N THR A 163 -5.34 -18.07 6.05
CA THR A 163 -6.33 -19.05 6.53
C THR A 163 -7.45 -19.10 5.51
N THR A 164 -7.37 -20.10 4.63
CA THR A 164 -8.42 -20.45 3.68
C THR A 164 -9.67 -20.84 4.47
N ALA A 165 -10.57 -19.88 4.70
CA ALA A 165 -11.92 -20.15 5.16
C ALA A 165 -12.72 -20.79 4.01
N ARG A 166 -12.52 -22.09 3.85
CA ARG A 166 -13.32 -22.94 2.96
C ARG A 166 -14.79 -22.82 3.37
N SER A 167 -15.61 -22.39 2.44
CA SER A 167 -17.05 -22.18 2.58
C SER A 167 -17.76 -23.40 3.19
N ARG A 168 -18.28 -23.24 4.41
CA ARG A 168 -19.46 -23.96 4.92
C ARG A 168 -20.25 -23.01 5.81
N ALA A 169 -21.08 -22.17 5.18
CA ALA A 169 -22.19 -21.53 5.87
C ALA A 169 -23.49 -22.15 5.36
N ARG A 170 -23.97 -23.17 6.08
CA ARG A 170 -25.41 -23.51 6.09
C ARG A 170 -26.11 -22.29 6.67
N ILE A 171 -26.95 -21.65 5.87
CA ILE A 171 -27.83 -20.56 6.30
C ILE A 171 -28.90 -21.17 7.22
N PRO A 172 -29.03 -20.76 8.49
CA PRO A 172 -30.20 -21.12 9.29
C PRO A 172 -31.38 -20.24 8.84
N ALA A 173 -32.46 -20.90 8.44
CA ALA A 173 -33.71 -20.25 8.10
C ALA A 173 -34.30 -19.58 9.36
N TRP A 174 -34.46 -18.26 9.32
CA TRP A 174 -35.34 -17.55 10.25
C TRP A 174 -36.77 -17.67 9.71
N ARG A 175 -37.60 -18.48 10.40
CA ARG A 175 -39.07 -18.42 10.29
C ARG A 175 -39.57 -17.27 11.16
N ARG A 176 -40.63 -16.61 10.69
CA ARG A 176 -41.57 -15.86 11.53
C ARG A 176 -42.24 -16.78 12.54
#